data_AF-A0A956QMU1-F1
#
_entry.id   AF-A0A956QMU1-F1
#
_cell.length_a   1.000
_cell.length_b   1.000
_cell.length_c   1.000
_cell.angle_alpha   90.00
_cell.angle_beta   90.00
_cell.angle_gamma   90.00
#
_symmetry.space_group_name_H-M   'P 1'
#
loop_
_entity.id
_entity.type
_entity.pdbx_description
1 polymer ?
#
loop_
_entity_poly.entity_id
_entity_poly.type
_entity_poly.pdbx_seq_one_letter_code
_entity_poly.pdbx_strand_id
1 'polypeptide(L)'
;TLRFDDLGDMLEHLASTGHRPTEIWVGNYQHDGWLRAEQASFVRSPALETPMGHGIVALPDRQAAAALAATNNGQVLSWQQLQDLGGKQ
;
A
#
# COMPACT_ATOMS: atom_id res chain seq x y z
N THR A 1 -0.09 -19.22 -3.38
CA THR A 1 0.24 -17.79 -3.18
C THR A 1 -0.95 -16.97 -3.61
N LEU A 2 -1.48 -16.13 -2.73
CA LEU A 2 -2.52 -15.16 -3.08
C LEU A 2 -1.87 -13.98 -3.81
N ARG A 3 -2.55 -13.44 -4.80
CA ARG A 3 -2.09 -12.29 -5.59
C ARG A 3 -3.26 -11.33 -5.75
N PHE A 4 -2.94 -10.05 -5.71
CA PHE A 4 -3.86 -8.94 -5.85
C PHE A 4 -3.20 -7.95 -6.81
N ASP A 5 -4.00 -7.31 -7.63
CA ASP A 5 -3.61 -6.25 -8.55
C ASP A 5 -3.71 -4.86 -7.91
N ASP A 6 -4.44 -4.71 -6.80
CA ASP A 6 -4.49 -3.51 -5.97
C ASP A 6 -4.16 -3.80 -4.49
N LEU A 7 -3.52 -2.83 -3.82
CA LEU A 7 -3.19 -2.91 -2.40
C LEU A 7 -4.44 -2.85 -1.51
N GLY A 8 -5.48 -2.12 -1.92
CA GLY A 8 -6.74 -2.02 -1.20
C GLY A 8 -7.45 -3.37 -1.11
N ASP A 9 -7.57 -4.07 -2.24
CA ASP A 9 -8.16 -5.42 -2.30
C ASP A 9 -7.41 -6.42 -1.39
N MET A 10 -6.08 -6.36 -1.39
CA MET A 10 -5.27 -7.18 -0.50
C MET A 10 -5.60 -6.88 0.97
N LEU A 11 -5.69 -5.61 1.36
CA LEU A 11 -5.99 -5.21 2.74
C LEU A 11 -7.39 -5.65 3.17
N GLU A 12 -8.39 -5.46 2.31
CA GLU A 12 -9.77 -5.89 2.56
C GLU A 12 -9.87 -7.42 2.72
N HIS A 13 -9.14 -8.17 1.89
CA HIS A 13 -9.06 -9.62 2.01
C HIS A 13 -8.43 -10.05 3.34
N LEU A 14 -7.30 -9.46 3.74
CA LEU A 14 -6.62 -9.78 5.00
C LEU A 14 -7.46 -9.41 6.23
N ALA A 15 -8.22 -8.32 6.16
CA ALA A 15 -9.13 -7.91 7.21
C ALA A 15 -10.34 -8.86 7.34
N SER A 16 -11.02 -9.15 6.22
CA SER A 16 -12.25 -9.96 6.21
C SER A 16 -12.02 -11.43 6.53
N THR A 17 -10.89 -12.00 6.12
CA THR A 17 -10.58 -13.42 6.35
C THR A 17 -9.86 -13.67 7.66
N GLY A 18 -9.30 -12.63 8.28
CA GLY A 18 -8.36 -12.78 9.39
C GLY A 18 -7.05 -13.47 9.00
N HIS A 19 -6.77 -13.66 7.69
CA HIS A 19 -5.54 -14.27 7.24
C HIS A 19 -4.33 -13.42 7.64
N ARG A 20 -3.25 -14.08 8.08
CA ARG A 20 -2.01 -13.45 8.56
C ARG A 20 -0.82 -14.13 7.88
N PRO A 21 -0.49 -13.76 6.64
CA PRO A 21 0.67 -14.32 5.94
C PRO A 21 1.96 -13.89 6.65
N THR A 22 2.97 -14.77 6.62
CA THR A 22 4.28 -14.50 7.22
C THR A 22 5.12 -13.50 6.42
N GLU A 23 4.85 -13.38 5.12
CA GLU A 23 5.53 -12.42 4.25
C GLU A 23 4.50 -11.79 3.30
N ILE A 24 4.59 -10.48 3.13
CA ILE A 24 3.79 -9.71 2.18
C ILE A 24 4.75 -8.95 1.29
N TRP A 25 4.57 -9.12 -0.01
CA TRP A 25 5.33 -8.44 -1.05
C TRP A 25 4.39 -7.51 -1.80
N VAL A 26 4.83 -6.28 -2.02
CA VAL A 26 4.07 -5.22 -2.69
C VAL A 26 4.86 -4.71 -3.88
N GLY A 27 4.18 -4.38 -4.97
CA GLY A 27 4.83 -3.80 -6.14
C GLY A 27 5.45 -2.43 -5.81
N ASN A 28 6.67 -2.18 -6.28
CA ASN A 28 7.25 -0.85 -6.20
C ASN A 28 6.58 0.07 -7.24
N TYR A 29 6.06 1.21 -6.80
CA TYR A 29 5.35 2.14 -7.66
C TYR A 29 6.24 2.88 -8.66
N GLN A 30 7.51 3.13 -8.31
CA GLN A 30 8.43 3.93 -9.14
C GLN A 30 9.29 3.09 -10.08
N HIS A 31 9.50 1.81 -9.75
CA HIS A 31 10.41 0.93 -10.45
C HIS A 31 9.83 -0.49 -10.50
N ASP A 32 10.15 -1.24 -11.54
CA ASP A 32 9.80 -2.66 -11.58
C ASP A 32 10.46 -3.41 -10.42
N GLY A 33 9.66 -4.18 -9.67
CA GLY A 33 10.16 -5.00 -8.57
C GLY A 33 9.18 -5.10 -7.41
N TRP A 34 9.63 -5.80 -6.38
CA TRP A 34 8.85 -6.11 -5.19
C TRP A 34 9.55 -5.58 -3.94
N LEU A 35 8.77 -5.02 -3.03
CA LEU A 35 9.20 -4.58 -1.71
C LEU A 35 8.57 -5.47 -0.65
N ARG A 36 9.29 -5.72 0.45
CA ARG A 36 8.65 -6.27 1.66
C ARG A 36 7.74 -5.20 2.24
N ALA A 37 6.48 -5.51 2.47
CA ALA A 37 5.49 -4.54 2.95
C ALA A 37 5.93 -3.83 4.25
N GLU A 38 6.54 -4.58 5.17
CA GLU A 38 7.06 -4.08 6.46
C GLU A 38 8.20 -3.05 6.33
N GLN A 39 8.90 -3.06 5.20
CA GLN A 39 10.03 -2.16 4.93
C GLN A 39 9.64 -1.01 3.99
N ALA A 40 8.48 -1.10 3.35
CA ALA A 40 7.99 -0.09 2.42
C ALA A 40 7.34 1.10 3.16
N SER A 41 7.28 2.22 2.46
CA SER A 41 6.45 3.37 2.82
C SER A 41 5.30 3.49 1.84
N PHE A 42 4.12 3.87 2.34
CA PHE A 42 2.91 3.89 1.54
C PHE A 42 2.42 5.32 1.36
N VAL A 43 1.81 5.59 0.22
CA VAL A 43 1.06 6.83 -0.01
C VAL A 43 -0.36 6.46 -0.33
N ARG A 44 -1.30 7.09 0.38
CA ARG A 44 -2.72 7.05 0.05
C ARG A 44 -3.16 8.41 -0.46
N SER A 45 -3.72 8.46 -1.66
CA SER A 45 -4.35 9.66 -2.21
C SER A 45 -5.44 9.29 -3.22
N PRO A 46 -6.61 9.96 -3.20
CA PRO A 46 -7.61 9.81 -4.26
C PRO A 46 -7.13 10.32 -5.63
N ALA A 47 -6.02 11.05 -5.71
CA ALA A 47 -5.43 11.50 -6.97
C ALA A 47 -4.53 10.44 -7.64
N LEU A 48 -4.21 9.34 -6.95
CA LEU A 48 -3.40 8.26 -7.50
C LEU A 48 -4.30 7.25 -8.22
N GLU A 49 -4.02 7.03 -9.51
CA GLU A 49 -4.68 5.99 -10.29
C GLU A 49 -4.07 4.63 -9.98
N THR A 50 -4.85 3.75 -9.36
CA THR A 50 -4.51 2.34 -9.11
C THR A 50 -5.53 1.42 -9.78
N PRO A 51 -5.21 0.16 -10.10
CA PRO A 51 -6.08 -0.71 -10.90
C PRO A 51 -7.52 -0.80 -10.41
N MET A 52 -7.73 -0.76 -9.08
CA MET A 52 -9.06 -0.82 -8.45
C MET A 52 -9.47 0.51 -7.78
N GLY A 53 -8.69 1.57 -7.94
CA GLY A 53 -9.05 2.92 -7.51
C GLY A 53 -8.94 3.21 -6.02
N HIS A 54 -8.34 2.33 -5.22
CA HIS A 54 -8.11 2.60 -3.79
C HIS A 54 -7.10 3.72 -3.54
N GLY A 55 -6.26 4.03 -4.54
CA GLY A 55 -5.32 5.15 -4.48
C GLY A 55 -4.17 4.90 -3.50
N ILE A 56 -3.77 3.65 -3.31
CA ILE A 56 -2.71 3.23 -2.40
C ILE A 56 -1.53 2.69 -3.21
N VAL A 57 -0.34 3.23 -2.98
CA VAL A 57 0.89 2.79 -3.65
C VAL A 57 2.02 2.58 -2.64
N ALA A 58 2.99 1.73 -2.99
CA ALA A 58 4.15 1.43 -2.15
C ALA A 58 5.45 1.97 -2.76
N LEU A 59 6.32 2.49 -1.89
CA LEU A 59 7.58 3.14 -2.22
C LEU A 59 8.70 2.59 -1.33
N PRO A 60 9.96 2.60 -1.82
CA PRO A 60 11.07 1.94 -1.13
C PRO A 60 11.43 2.60 0.21
N ASP A 61 11.17 3.90 0.35
CA ASP A 61 11.49 4.65 1.55
C ASP A 61 10.54 5.84 1.78
N ARG A 62 10.67 6.43 2.97
CA ARG A 62 9.84 7.54 3.42
C ARG A 62 10.08 8.82 2.63
N GLN A 63 11.28 9.03 2.09
CA GLN A 63 11.60 10.23 1.31
C GLN A 63 10.86 10.21 -0.03
N ALA A 64 10.89 9.07 -0.73
CA ALA A 64 10.13 8.87 -1.95
C ALA A 64 8.62 9.02 -1.69
N ALA A 65 8.12 8.45 -0.59
CA ALA A 65 6.72 8.60 -0.19
C ALA A 65 6.32 10.04 0.10
N ALA A 66 7.15 10.79 0.83
CA ALA A 66 6.88 12.20 1.12
C ALA A 66 6.85 13.04 -0.16
N ALA A 67 7.76 12.80 -1.11
CA ALA A 67 7.78 13.51 -2.38
C ALA A 67 6.50 13.25 -3.20
N LEU A 68 6.07 11.99 -3.31
CA LEU A 68 4.84 11.64 -4.04
C LEU A 68 3.59 12.18 -3.34
N ALA A 69 3.53 12.09 -2.00
CA ALA A 69 2.41 12.60 -1.22
C ALA A 69 2.25 14.12 -1.39
N ALA A 70 3.35 14.88 -1.41
CA ALA A 70 3.32 16.33 -1.58
C ALA A 70 2.73 16.75 -2.94
N THR A 71 3.02 16.02 -4.01
CA THR A 71 2.51 16.34 -5.35
C THR A 71 1.08 15.86 -5.59
N ASN A 72 0.63 14.85 -4.86
CA ASN A 72 -0.68 14.22 -5.03
C ASN A 72 -1.66 14.54 -3.89
N ASN A 73 -1.37 15.50 -3.01
CA ASN A 73 -2.17 15.78 -1.80
C ASN A 73 -2.44 14.51 -0.97
N GLY A 74 -1.45 13.63 -0.90
CA GLY A 74 -1.56 12.31 -0.26
C GLY A 74 -1.11 12.28 1.19
N GLN A 75 -1.39 11.16 1.83
CA GLN A 75 -0.92 10.85 3.18
C GLN A 75 0.17 9.77 3.12
N VAL A 76 1.30 10.01 3.78
CA VAL A 76 2.34 8.98 3.99
C VAL A 76 1.96 8.09 5.16
N LEU A 77 2.04 6.78 4.98
CA LEU A 77 1.68 5.76 5.95
C LEU A 77 2.78 4.71 6.08
N SER A 78 2.99 4.20 7.29
CA SER A 78 3.70 2.94 7.51
C SER A 78 2.80 1.75 7.20
N TRP A 79 3.38 0.55 7.11
CA TRP A 79 2.61 -0.68 6.94
C TRP A 79 1.55 -0.87 8.03
N GLN A 80 1.94 -0.68 9.30
CA GLN A 80 1.02 -0.79 10.44
C GLN A 80 -0.15 0.21 10.32
N GLN A 81 0.14 1.47 10.01
CA GLN A 81 -0.91 2.49 9.84
C GLN A 81 -1.85 2.15 8.69
N LEU A 82 -1.32 1.58 7.61
CA LEU A 82 -2.12 1.16 6.46
C LEU A 82 -3.07 0.00 6.81
N GLN A 83 -2.60 -0.98 7.58
CA GLN A 83 -3.42 -2.08 8.07
C GLN A 83 -4.54 -1.60 9.00
N ASP A 84 -4.24 -0.65 9.89
CA ASP A 84 -5.23 -0.04 10.80
C ASP A 84 -6.34 0.73 10.07
N LEU A 85 -6.05 1.25 8.86
CA LEU A 85 -7.05 1.88 8.00
C LEU A 85 -7.92 0.84 7.27
N GLY A 86 -7.32 -0.25 6.77
CA GLY A 86 -8.04 -1.33 6.09
C GLY A 86 -8.97 -2.13 7.00
N GLY A 87 -8.73 -2.12 8.32
CA GLY A 87 -9.60 -2.78 9.32
C GLY A 87 -10.81 -1.96 9.77
N LYS A 88 -11.03 -0.75 9.25
CA LYS A 88 -12.12 0.17 9.66
C LYS A 88 -13.14 0.49 8.56
N GLN A 89 -13.26 -0.38 7.56
CA GLN A 89 -14.29 -0.24 6.52
C GLN A 89 -15.62 -0.86 6.96
#